data_AF-A0A925YZI5-F1
#
_entry.id   AF-A0A925YZI5-F1
#
_cell.length_a   1.000
_cell.length_b   1.000
_cell.length_c   1.000
_cell.angle_alpha   90.00
_cell.angle_beta   90.00
_cell.angle_gamma   90.00
#
_symmetry.space_group_name_H-M   'P 1'
#
loop_
_entity.id
_entity.type
_entity.pdbx_description
1 polymer ?
#
loop_
_entity_poly.entity_id
_entity_poly.type
_entity_poly.pdbx_seq_one_letter_code
_entity_poly.pdbx_strand_id
1 'polypeptide(L)'
;MKNKILPAIFLLALSILFYYSFINKNGSEIPVTQTATAPEINDDWYNTVTRSIIESEYNFREIKDNKYEAVNRRNNMRFSLSPTGFLASERIENIWNVSFELKNIYTGDAKLKLNDNPEILNEEQTLTYQFNSYAIEYLNDASGLRQNFIIEDNESNQSTLKVELQIHSDLQKELLDATKLVIKDNASE
;
A
#
# COMPACT_ATOMS: atom_id res chain seq x y z
N MET A 1 0.74 -49.45 -10.09
CA MET A 1 -0.54 -48.72 -9.97
C MET A 1 -0.30 -47.48 -9.13
N LYS A 2 -0.48 -46.30 -9.73
CA LYS A 2 -0.42 -45.01 -9.04
C LYS A 2 -1.74 -44.83 -8.29
N ASN A 3 -1.71 -44.50 -7.00
CA ASN A 3 -2.81 -43.78 -6.38
C ASN A 3 -2.25 -42.61 -5.56
N LYS A 4 -2.74 -41.44 -5.95
CA LYS A 4 -2.29 -40.10 -5.55
C LYS A 4 -2.90 -39.72 -4.21
N ILE A 5 -2.09 -39.01 -3.44
CA ILE A 5 -2.45 -38.25 -2.25
C ILE A 5 -3.34 -37.06 -2.68
N LEU A 6 -4.48 -36.86 -2.02
CA LEU A 6 -5.18 -35.57 -2.00
C LEU A 6 -4.77 -34.82 -0.72
N PRO A 7 -4.30 -33.58 -0.79
CA PRO A 7 -4.34 -32.68 0.35
C PRO A 7 -5.68 -31.94 0.38
N ALA A 8 -6.29 -31.91 1.56
CA ALA A 8 -7.46 -31.12 1.88
C ALA A 8 -7.13 -29.62 1.77
N ILE A 9 -7.92 -28.88 1.00
CA ILE A 9 -7.93 -27.42 1.01
C ILE A 9 -9.03 -27.00 1.99
N PHE A 10 -8.62 -26.46 3.12
CA PHE A 10 -9.45 -25.70 4.04
C PHE A 10 -9.81 -24.37 3.36
N LEU A 11 -11.10 -24.15 3.08
CA LEU A 11 -11.62 -22.83 2.71
C LEU A 11 -12.34 -22.28 3.94
N LEU A 12 -11.68 -21.33 4.60
CA LEU A 12 -12.20 -20.61 5.75
C LEU A 12 -12.95 -19.38 5.21
N ALA A 13 -14.26 -19.51 5.01
CA ALA A 13 -15.13 -18.37 4.75
C ALA A 13 -15.39 -17.64 6.09
N LEU A 14 -14.70 -16.53 6.31
CA LEU A 14 -14.93 -15.67 7.46
C LEU A 14 -16.12 -14.74 7.17
N SER A 15 -17.34 -15.20 7.46
CA SER A 15 -18.52 -14.32 7.52
C SER A 15 -18.76 -13.90 8.98
N ILE A 16 -18.29 -12.71 9.36
CA ILE A 16 -18.70 -12.09 10.62
C ILE A 16 -20.01 -11.34 10.35
N LEU A 17 -21.13 -11.88 10.85
CA LEU A 17 -22.37 -11.14 11.02
C LEU A 17 -22.71 -11.16 12.51
N PHE A 18 -22.62 -10.00 13.16
CA PHE A 18 -23.09 -9.80 14.53
C PHE A 18 -24.61 -9.99 14.56
N TYR A 19 -25.08 -11.06 15.20
CA TYR A 19 -26.50 -11.30 15.47
C TYR A 19 -26.85 -10.68 16.82
N TYR A 20 -27.43 -9.48 16.82
CA TYR A 20 -28.28 -9.04 17.92
C TYR A 20 -29.74 -9.14 17.45
N SER A 21 -30.44 -10.21 17.81
CA SER A 21 -31.89 -10.28 17.69
C SER A 21 -32.54 -9.99 19.04
N PHE A 22 -32.96 -8.73 19.21
CA PHE A 22 -33.93 -8.35 20.23
C PHE A 22 -35.31 -8.83 19.76
N ILE A 23 -35.85 -9.89 20.35
CA ILE A 23 -37.19 -10.37 20.01
C ILE A 23 -38.22 -9.45 20.68
N ASN A 24 -38.84 -8.58 19.89
CA ASN A 24 -40.01 -7.82 20.32
C ASN A 24 -41.26 -8.70 20.18
N LYS A 25 -42.02 -8.80 21.27
CA LYS A 25 -43.17 -9.69 21.45
C LYS A 25 -44.41 -9.10 20.77
N ASN A 26 -44.48 -9.09 19.44
CA ASN A 26 -45.72 -8.88 18.67
C ASN A 26 -45.51 -9.49 17.28
N GLY A 27 -46.20 -10.61 17.02
CA GLY A 27 -46.02 -11.47 15.84
C GLY A 27 -46.50 -10.84 14.53
N SER A 28 -45.65 -10.02 13.93
CA SER A 28 -45.69 -9.74 12.50
C SER A 28 -44.48 -10.41 11.85
N GLU A 29 -44.73 -11.34 10.93
CA GLU A 29 -43.69 -11.93 10.09
C GLU A 29 -43.05 -10.82 9.26
N ILE A 30 -41.76 -10.57 9.48
CA ILE A 30 -40.96 -9.71 8.61
C ILE A 30 -40.79 -10.50 7.30
N PRO A 31 -41.14 -9.95 6.13
CA PRO A 31 -40.89 -10.62 4.88
C PRO A 31 -39.38 -10.87 4.76
N VAL A 32 -39.00 -12.13 4.59
CA VAL A 32 -37.61 -12.52 4.31
C VAL A 32 -37.24 -11.92 2.96
N THR A 33 -36.65 -10.73 2.98
CA THR A 33 -36.09 -10.11 1.78
C THR A 33 -34.98 -11.00 1.24
N GLN A 34 -35.20 -11.47 0.01
CA GLN A 34 -34.28 -12.10 -0.93
C GLN A 34 -32.92 -12.52 -0.36
N THR A 35 -32.74 -13.82 -0.23
CA THR A 35 -31.44 -14.48 -0.34
C THR A 35 -30.72 -13.90 -1.55
N ALA A 36 -29.63 -13.14 -1.31
CA ALA A 36 -28.71 -12.80 -2.38
C ALA A 36 -28.23 -14.13 -3.00
N THR A 37 -28.61 -14.37 -4.25
CA THR A 37 -28.18 -15.55 -4.99
C THR A 37 -26.65 -15.55 -5.01
N ALA A 38 -26.03 -16.65 -4.58
CA ALA A 38 -24.59 -16.81 -4.71
C ALA A 38 -24.20 -16.57 -6.18
N PRO A 39 -23.08 -15.87 -6.45
CA PRO A 39 -22.67 -15.58 -7.81
C PRO A 39 -22.52 -16.88 -8.61
N GLU A 40 -23.05 -16.90 -9.83
CA GLU A 40 -22.90 -18.03 -10.74
C GLU A 40 -21.40 -18.22 -11.06
N ILE A 41 -20.85 -19.37 -10.65
CA ILE A 41 -19.44 -19.70 -10.85
C ILE A 41 -19.26 -20.05 -12.34
N ASN A 42 -18.84 -19.06 -13.12
CA ASN A 42 -18.45 -19.20 -14.53
C ASN A 42 -16.99 -18.71 -14.72
N ASP A 43 -16.44 -18.87 -15.93
CA ASP A 43 -15.06 -18.46 -16.22
C ASP A 43 -14.81 -16.97 -15.96
N ASP A 44 -15.82 -16.13 -16.16
CA ASP A 44 -15.76 -14.69 -15.90
C ASP A 44 -15.65 -14.38 -14.40
N TRP A 45 -16.42 -15.09 -13.58
CA TRP A 45 -16.31 -15.04 -12.13
C TRP A 45 -14.93 -15.48 -11.65
N TYR A 46 -14.40 -16.60 -12.17
CA TYR A 46 -13.08 -17.09 -11.76
C TYR A 46 -11.96 -16.10 -12.11
N ASN A 47 -12.00 -15.54 -13.32
CA ASN A 47 -11.05 -14.54 -13.76
C ASN A 47 -11.13 -13.26 -12.92
N THR A 48 -12.35 -12.84 -12.56
CA THR A 48 -12.59 -11.68 -11.72
C THR A 48 -12.02 -11.89 -10.31
N VAL A 49 -12.34 -13.01 -9.66
CA VAL A 49 -11.80 -13.33 -8.33
C VAL A 49 -10.28 -13.45 -8.36
N THR A 50 -9.72 -14.10 -9.39
CA THR A 50 -8.26 -14.23 -9.54
C THR A 50 -7.59 -12.87 -9.67
N ARG A 51 -8.16 -11.98 -10.50
CA ARG A 51 -7.65 -10.62 -10.66
C ARG A 51 -7.70 -9.84 -9.35
N SER A 52 -8.83 -9.86 -8.65
CA SER A 52 -8.98 -9.17 -7.37
C SER A 52 -8.00 -9.69 -6.31
N ILE A 53 -7.73 -11.01 -6.28
CA ILE A 53 -6.70 -11.57 -5.40
C ILE A 53 -5.32 -11.00 -5.76
N ILE A 54 -4.95 -11.01 -7.04
CA ILE A 54 -3.65 -10.49 -7.50
C ILE A 54 -3.51 -9.00 -7.18
N GLU A 55 -4.54 -8.20 -7.41
CA GLU A 55 -4.55 -6.77 -7.11
C GLU A 55 -4.45 -6.49 -5.61
N SER A 56 -5.17 -7.28 -4.79
CA SER A 56 -5.11 -7.14 -3.33
C SER A 56 -3.73 -7.42 -2.72
N GLU A 57 -2.84 -8.10 -3.44
CA GLU A 57 -1.45 -8.32 -2.98
C GLU A 57 -0.66 -7.01 -2.86
N TYR A 58 -1.05 -5.98 -3.61
CA TYR A 58 -0.40 -4.68 -3.60
C TYR A 58 -0.95 -3.72 -2.54
N ASN A 59 -2.03 -4.10 -1.83
CA ASN A 59 -2.64 -3.24 -0.84
C ASN A 59 -1.73 -2.98 0.36
N PHE A 60 -1.89 -1.79 0.95
CA PHE A 60 -1.20 -1.41 2.18
C PHE A 60 -1.90 -1.99 3.41
N ARG A 61 -1.12 -2.57 4.31
CA ARG A 61 -1.60 -3.09 5.61
C ARG A 61 -1.00 -2.31 6.74
N GLU A 62 -1.83 -1.87 7.68
CA GLU A 62 -1.35 -1.22 8.89
C GLU A 62 -0.61 -2.23 9.77
N ILE A 63 0.57 -1.85 10.27
CA ILE A 63 1.32 -2.62 11.25
C ILE A 63 1.04 -2.06 12.65
N LYS A 64 1.35 -0.77 12.85
CA LYS A 64 1.23 -0.07 14.13
C LYS A 64 1.52 1.42 13.99
N ASP A 65 0.91 2.27 14.80
CA ASP A 65 1.29 3.67 15.03
C ASP A 65 1.51 4.43 13.70
N ASN A 66 0.51 4.44 12.81
CA ASN A 66 0.56 5.12 11.51
C ASN A 66 1.60 4.56 10.52
N LYS A 67 2.12 3.36 10.78
CA LYS A 67 3.07 2.66 9.90
C LYS A 67 2.37 1.54 9.15
N TYR A 68 2.72 1.44 7.88
CA TYR A 68 2.13 0.50 6.94
C TYR A 68 3.20 -0.38 6.31
N GLU A 69 2.79 -1.55 5.85
CA GLU A 69 3.58 -2.37 4.95
C GLU A 69 2.86 -2.56 3.62
N ALA A 70 3.66 -2.70 2.57
CA ALA A 70 3.19 -3.17 1.28
C ALA A 70 4.16 -4.21 0.72
N VAL A 71 3.62 -5.12 -0.07
CA VAL A 71 4.40 -6.13 -0.78
C VAL A 71 4.25 -5.91 -2.26
N ASN A 72 5.35 -6.08 -3.00
CA ASN A 72 5.34 -6.09 -4.45
C ASN A 72 5.95 -7.40 -4.93
N ARG A 73 5.09 -8.42 -5.07
CA ARG A 73 5.55 -9.78 -5.39
C ARG A 73 6.26 -9.84 -6.73
N ARG A 74 5.76 -9.11 -7.73
CA ARG A 74 6.32 -9.10 -9.10
C ARG A 74 7.78 -8.65 -9.11
N ASN A 75 8.14 -7.69 -8.26
CA ASN A 75 9.49 -7.15 -8.18
C ASN A 75 10.29 -7.69 -6.98
N ASN A 76 9.77 -8.70 -6.27
CA ASN A 76 10.36 -9.26 -5.05
C ASN A 76 10.69 -8.21 -3.95
N MET A 77 9.87 -7.15 -3.83
CA MET A 77 10.08 -6.08 -2.86
C MET A 77 9.08 -6.10 -1.71
N ARG A 78 9.52 -5.63 -0.55
CA ARG A 78 8.68 -5.28 0.60
C ARG A 78 8.99 -3.84 1.01
N PHE A 79 7.94 -3.12 1.36
CA PHE A 79 8.01 -1.74 1.82
C PHE A 79 7.48 -1.62 3.25
N SER A 80 8.15 -0.82 4.08
CA SER A 80 7.63 -0.35 5.36
C SER A 80 7.57 1.17 5.32
N LEU A 81 6.38 1.73 5.50
CA LEU A 81 6.07 3.14 5.27
C LEU A 81 5.71 3.84 6.57
N SER A 82 6.05 5.12 6.62
CA SER A 82 5.75 6.03 7.71
C SER A 82 5.52 7.45 7.16
N PRO A 83 4.98 8.38 7.97
CA PRO A 83 4.80 9.77 7.56
C PRO A 83 6.09 10.46 7.08
N THR A 84 7.26 10.01 7.55
CA THR A 84 8.55 10.64 7.27
C THR A 84 9.40 9.87 6.26
N GLY A 85 8.85 8.83 5.61
CA GLY A 85 9.58 8.07 4.59
C GLY A 85 9.27 6.58 4.60
N PHE A 86 10.11 5.82 3.90
CA PHE A 86 9.92 4.38 3.75
C PHE A 86 11.24 3.60 3.74
N LEU A 87 11.14 2.32 4.05
CA LEU A 87 12.17 1.30 3.86
C LEU A 87 11.74 0.40 2.71
N ALA A 88 12.58 0.27 1.69
CA ALA A 88 12.48 -0.77 0.68
C ALA A 88 13.46 -1.90 1.04
N SER A 89 13.00 -3.14 0.90
CA SER A 89 13.81 -4.33 1.18
C SER A 89 13.44 -5.45 0.23
N GLU A 90 14.34 -6.41 0.08
CA GLU A 90 14.00 -7.66 -0.57
C GLU A 90 12.97 -8.45 0.27
N ARG A 91 11.96 -9.00 -0.40
CA ARG A 91 10.82 -9.64 0.29
C ARG A 91 11.14 -10.99 0.92
N ILE A 92 11.97 -11.81 0.26
CA ILE A 92 12.17 -13.23 0.62
C ILE A 92 13.42 -13.41 1.47
N GLU A 93 14.59 -13.05 0.93
CA GLU A 93 15.88 -13.34 1.57
C GLU A 93 16.37 -12.17 2.42
N ASN A 94 15.81 -10.97 2.22
CA ASN A 94 16.12 -9.74 2.94
C ASN A 94 17.63 -9.40 2.91
N ILE A 95 18.28 -9.69 1.79
CA ILE A 95 19.73 -9.49 1.63
C ILE A 95 20.12 -8.01 1.41
N TRP A 96 19.15 -7.19 1.00
CA TRP A 96 19.35 -5.76 0.83
C TRP A 96 18.19 -4.96 1.40
N ASN A 97 18.52 -3.74 1.84
CA ASN A 97 17.54 -2.74 2.21
C ASN A 97 18.05 -1.32 1.90
N VAL A 98 17.10 -0.43 1.69
CA VAL A 98 17.34 1.00 1.44
C VAL A 98 16.23 1.78 2.13
N SER A 99 16.59 2.70 3.01
CA SER A 99 15.65 3.65 3.60
C SER A 99 15.74 5.01 2.94
N PHE A 100 14.59 5.60 2.66
CA PHE A 100 14.41 6.96 2.20
C PHE A 100 13.70 7.73 3.31
N GLU A 101 14.33 8.78 3.79
CA GLU A 101 13.81 9.64 4.85
C GLU A 101 13.59 11.05 4.30
N LEU A 102 12.37 11.56 4.42
CA LEU A 102 12.03 12.93 4.06
C LEU A 102 12.66 13.91 5.06
N LYS A 103 13.48 14.84 4.54
CA LYS A 103 14.10 15.88 5.35
C LYS A 103 13.42 17.22 5.23
N ASN A 104 13.12 17.64 4.01
CA ASN A 104 12.55 18.95 3.75
C ASN A 104 11.69 18.94 2.48
N ILE A 105 10.66 19.78 2.47
CA ILE A 105 9.90 20.16 1.28
C ILE A 105 9.94 21.68 1.17
N TYR A 106 10.19 22.19 -0.02
CA TYR A 106 10.19 23.62 -0.32
C TYR A 106 9.25 23.94 -1.47
N THR A 107 8.54 25.06 -1.34
CA THR A 107 7.79 25.71 -2.41
C THR A 107 8.48 27.04 -2.74
N GLY A 108 9.23 27.07 -3.84
CA GLY A 108 10.17 28.16 -4.10
C GLY A 108 11.26 28.18 -3.02
N ASP A 109 11.46 29.31 -2.35
CA ASP A 109 12.42 29.44 -1.25
C ASP A 109 11.81 29.12 0.13
N ALA A 110 10.49 28.95 0.21
CA ALA A 110 9.79 28.71 1.47
C ALA A 110 9.88 27.23 1.86
N LYS A 111 10.41 26.95 3.06
CA LYS A 111 10.42 25.61 3.64
C LYS A 111 9.07 25.31 4.28
N LEU A 112 8.43 24.22 3.88
CA LEU A 112 7.22 23.72 4.51
C LEU A 112 7.54 23.13 5.90
N LYS A 113 6.62 23.35 6.84
CA LYS A 113 6.72 22.76 8.17
C LYS A 113 6.29 21.29 8.09
N LEU A 114 7.25 20.39 8.31
CA LEU A 114 6.94 18.98 8.49
C LEU A 114 6.25 18.77 9.85
N ASN A 115 5.22 17.94 9.86
CA ASN A 115 4.52 17.50 11.06
C ASN A 115 4.51 15.97 11.07
N ASP A 116 4.37 15.37 12.25
CA ASP A 116 4.42 13.90 12.43
C ASP A 116 3.02 13.29 12.63
N ASN A 117 1.97 14.13 12.61
CA ASN A 117 0.59 13.70 12.84
C ASN A 117 -0.32 14.00 11.64
N PRO A 118 -0.15 13.27 10.52
CA PRO A 118 -1.04 13.37 9.38
C PRO A 118 -2.41 12.72 9.65
N GLU A 119 -3.42 13.13 8.90
CA GLU A 119 -4.57 12.27 8.62
C GLU A 119 -4.15 11.17 7.63
N ILE A 120 -4.70 9.96 7.78
CA ILE A 120 -4.29 8.81 6.96
C ILE A 120 -5.48 8.30 6.18
N LEU A 121 -5.31 8.27 4.86
CA LEU A 121 -6.26 7.69 3.92
C LEU A 121 -5.60 6.43 3.33
N ASN A 122 -6.21 5.27 3.55
CA ASN A 122 -5.73 4.00 3.02
C ASN A 122 -6.84 3.33 2.21
N GLU A 123 -6.68 3.33 0.90
CA GLU A 123 -7.67 2.85 -0.05
C GLU A 123 -6.99 1.94 -1.09
N GLU A 124 -7.25 0.64 -0.98
CA GLU A 124 -6.71 -0.38 -1.87
C GLU A 124 -5.16 -0.30 -1.99
N GLN A 125 -4.70 0.10 -3.16
CA GLN A 125 -3.30 0.19 -3.58
C GLN A 125 -2.67 1.56 -3.29
N THR A 126 -3.39 2.43 -2.58
CA THR A 126 -2.99 3.81 -2.29
C THR A 126 -2.98 4.07 -0.79
N LEU A 127 -1.90 4.68 -0.31
CA LEU A 127 -1.75 5.16 1.06
C LEU A 127 -1.34 6.64 1.05
N THR A 128 -2.16 7.49 1.65
CA THR A 128 -1.91 8.93 1.72
C THR A 128 -1.75 9.37 3.16
N TYR A 129 -0.64 10.05 3.43
CA TYR A 129 -0.41 10.83 4.63
C TYR A 129 -0.74 12.30 4.33
N GLN A 130 -1.91 12.74 4.77
CA GLN A 130 -2.44 14.08 4.55
C GLN A 130 -2.01 15.03 5.67
N PHE A 131 -1.34 16.13 5.32
CA PHE A 131 -0.98 17.21 6.22
C PHE A 131 -1.72 18.50 5.83
N ASN A 132 -1.55 19.56 6.62
CA ASN A 132 -2.30 20.81 6.43
C ASN A 132 -2.01 21.54 5.11
N SER A 133 -0.82 21.38 4.53
CA SER A 133 -0.40 22.14 3.34
C SER A 133 0.24 21.27 2.26
N TYR A 134 0.28 19.96 2.48
CA TYR A 134 0.82 18.99 1.55
C TYR A 134 0.33 17.59 1.92
N ALA A 135 0.44 16.66 0.98
CA ALA A 135 0.22 15.24 1.21
C ALA A 135 1.38 14.43 0.61
N ILE A 136 1.63 13.26 1.21
CA ILE A 136 2.54 12.25 0.68
C ILE A 136 1.69 11.04 0.34
N GLU A 137 1.60 10.74 -0.95
CA GLU A 137 0.84 9.60 -1.45
C GLU A 137 1.80 8.51 -1.91
N TYR A 138 1.49 7.27 -1.55
CA TYR A 138 2.16 6.09 -2.01
C TYR A 138 1.19 5.25 -2.83
N LEU A 139 1.61 4.85 -4.03
CA LEU A 139 0.90 3.91 -4.89
C LEU A 139 1.79 2.68 -5.08
N ASN A 140 1.27 1.49 -4.76
CA ASN A 140 1.96 0.23 -5.02
C ASN A 140 1.20 -0.55 -6.09
N ASP A 141 1.87 -0.89 -7.18
CA ASP A 141 1.28 -1.64 -8.28
C ASP A 141 2.32 -2.62 -8.87
N ALA A 142 1.99 -3.28 -9.98
CA ALA A 142 2.91 -4.21 -10.63
C ALA A 142 4.26 -3.58 -11.07
N SER A 143 4.34 -2.26 -11.25
CA SER A 143 5.54 -1.54 -11.65
C SER A 143 6.49 -1.24 -10.48
N GLY A 144 5.98 -1.19 -9.25
CA GLY A 144 6.77 -0.87 -8.07
C GLY A 144 5.99 -0.04 -7.05
N LEU A 145 6.73 0.61 -6.16
CA LEU A 145 6.20 1.66 -5.30
C LEU A 145 6.49 3.02 -5.94
N ARG A 146 5.47 3.85 -6.06
CA ARG A 146 5.57 5.26 -6.41
C ARG A 146 5.28 6.12 -5.18
N GLN A 147 6.04 7.19 -5.01
CA GLN A 147 5.79 8.23 -4.01
C GLN A 147 5.50 9.54 -4.74
N ASN A 148 4.37 10.15 -4.43
CA ASN A 148 3.96 11.46 -4.92
C ASN A 148 3.99 12.48 -3.76
N PHE A 149 4.40 13.71 -4.07
CA PHE A 149 4.31 14.86 -3.17
C PHE A 149 3.27 15.82 -3.74
N ILE A 150 2.17 16.01 -3.03
CA ILE A 150 1.04 16.84 -3.44
C ILE A 150 1.08 18.09 -2.58
N ILE A 151 1.12 19.28 -3.18
CA ILE A 151 1.13 20.54 -2.43
C ILE A 151 -0.24 21.17 -2.52
N GLU A 152 -0.82 21.47 -1.35
CA GLU A 152 -2.09 22.20 -1.27
C GLU A 152 -1.76 23.69 -1.13
N ASP A 153 -1.46 24.33 -2.26
CA ASP A 153 -1.22 25.77 -2.30
C ASP A 153 -2.37 26.46 -3.05
N ASN A 154 -3.12 27.30 -2.33
CA ASN A 154 -4.16 28.13 -2.89
C ASN A 154 -3.62 29.51 -3.36
N GLU A 155 -2.36 29.85 -3.08
CA GLU A 155 -1.86 31.23 -3.16
C GLU A 155 -0.52 31.41 -3.94
N SER A 156 0.31 30.38 -4.16
CA SER A 156 1.54 30.60 -4.95
C SER A 156 1.35 30.48 -6.46
N ASN A 157 1.31 31.65 -7.12
CA ASN A 157 1.33 31.76 -8.58
C ASN A 157 2.65 31.33 -9.24
N GLN A 158 3.68 30.96 -8.47
CA GLN A 158 4.96 30.46 -8.95
C GLN A 158 5.65 29.72 -7.81
N SER A 159 5.82 28.40 -7.90
CA SER A 159 6.82 27.76 -7.04
C SER A 159 7.35 26.46 -7.65
N THR A 160 8.66 26.43 -7.88
CA THR A 160 9.41 25.19 -8.07
C THR A 160 9.26 24.35 -6.81
N LEU A 161 8.82 23.10 -6.94
CA LEU A 161 8.83 22.14 -5.85
C LEU A 161 10.23 21.54 -5.70
N LYS A 162 10.81 21.63 -4.50
CA LYS A 162 12.04 20.93 -4.15
C LYS A 162 11.78 20.02 -2.96
N VAL A 163 12.15 18.75 -3.10
CA VAL A 163 12.07 17.74 -2.05
C VAL A 163 13.46 17.25 -1.74
N GLU A 164 13.80 17.16 -0.45
CA GLU A 164 15.07 16.63 0.02
C GLU A 164 14.83 15.31 0.75
N LEU A 165 15.39 14.24 0.20
CA LEU A 165 15.39 12.90 0.78
C LEU A 165 16.80 12.51 1.22
N GLN A 166 16.92 11.93 2.40
CA GLN A 166 18.13 11.25 2.83
C GLN A 166 18.02 9.76 2.57
N ILE A 167 19.04 9.17 1.94
CA ILE A 167 19.09 7.76 1.61
C ILE A 167 20.07 7.05 2.55
N HIS A 168 19.57 6.08 3.31
CA HIS A 168 20.37 5.22 4.20
C HIS A 168 20.43 3.81 3.61
N SER A 169 21.64 3.33 3.29
CA SER A 169 21.90 1.99 2.77
C SER A 169 23.41 1.75 2.73
N ASP A 170 23.82 0.48 2.87
CA ASP A 170 25.19 0.01 2.66
C ASP A 170 25.51 -0.27 1.17
N LEU A 171 24.50 -0.16 0.30
CA LEU A 171 24.64 -0.31 -1.15
C LEU A 171 25.24 0.95 -1.80
N GLN A 172 25.87 0.75 -2.96
CA GLN A 172 26.38 1.86 -3.77
C GLN A 172 25.24 2.63 -4.42
N LYS A 173 25.38 3.95 -4.46
CA LYS A 173 24.40 4.90 -5.02
C LYS A 173 25.04 5.57 -6.23
N GLU A 174 24.43 5.42 -7.40
CA GLU A 174 24.92 5.95 -8.65
C GLU A 174 23.82 6.75 -9.36
N LEU A 175 24.08 8.01 -9.65
CA LEU A 175 23.21 8.79 -10.54
C LEU A 175 23.58 8.43 -11.98
N LEU A 176 22.65 7.79 -12.69
CA LEU A 176 22.80 7.54 -14.12
C LEU A 176 22.57 8.83 -14.92
N ASP A 177 21.62 9.65 -14.47
CA ASP A 177 21.32 10.97 -15.03
C ASP A 177 20.59 11.84 -13.98
N ALA A 178 20.12 13.02 -14.40
CA ALA A 178 19.43 13.99 -13.54
C ALA A 178 18.09 13.48 -12.95
N THR A 179 17.55 12.38 -13.48
CA THR A 179 16.23 11.82 -13.16
C THR A 179 16.29 10.40 -12.63
N LYS A 180 17.46 9.74 -12.67
CA LYS A 180 17.59 8.33 -12.35
C LYS A 180 18.75 8.05 -11.40
N LEU A 181 18.38 7.62 -10.20
CA LEU A 181 19.29 7.05 -9.20
C LEU A 181 19.19 5.52 -9.24
N VAL A 182 20.34 4.86 -9.26
CA VAL A 182 20.45 3.41 -9.09
C VAL A 182 21.11 3.12 -7.76
N ILE A 183 20.62 2.10 -7.08
CA ILE A 183 21.19 1.57 -5.84
C ILE A 183 21.51 0.10 -6.08
N LYS A 184 22.79 -0.28 -5.98
CA LYS A 184 23.30 -1.60 -6.37
C LYS A 184 24.31 -2.14 -5.37
N ASP A 185 24.44 -3.46 -5.34
CA ASP A 185 25.49 -4.11 -4.57
C ASP A 185 26.88 -3.76 -5.12
N ASN A 186 27.90 -3.82 -4.27
CA ASN A 186 29.29 -3.64 -4.63
C ASN A 186 29.80 -4.72 -5.60
N ALA A 187 29.07 -5.82 -5.76
CA ALA A 187 29.47 -6.96 -6.58
C ALA A 187 28.79 -6.93 -7.96
N SER A 188 29.38 -6.21 -8.93
CA SER A 188 29.21 -6.44 -10.38
C SER A 188 30.21 -5.58 -11.17
N GLU A 189 31.47 -6.01 -11.23
CA GLU A 189 32.34 -5.82 -12.41
C GLU A 189 32.44 -7.15 -13.17
#